data_AF-A0A1A9RK23-F1
#
_entry.id   AF-A0A1A9RK23-F1
#
_cell.length_a   1.000
_cell.length_b   1.000
_cell.length_c   1.000
_cell.angle_alpha   90.00
_cell.angle_beta   90.00
_cell.angle_gamma   90.00
#
_symmetry.space_group_name_H-M   'P 1'
#
loop_
_entity.id
_entity.type
_entity.pdbx_description
1 polymer ?
#
loop_
_entity_poly.entity_id
_entity_poly.type
_entity_poly.pdbx_seq_one_letter_code
_entity_poly.pdbx_strand_id
1 'polypeptide(L)'
;MNDFIITPFESVRTNSEMFRLDATFDSINQEWGEASKILIDNILRQTTEYRSACELIYENQGKKLKAVVCNKHTNPTLNGLPVFSAESIAAWKEQYDDAGNQYSGLK
;
A
#
# COMPACT_ATOMS: atom_id res chain seq x y z
N MET A 1 -16.61 12.54 -19.71
CA MET A 1 -16.31 11.46 -18.75
C MET A 1 -15.15 11.99 -17.94
N ASN A 2 -15.33 12.22 -16.63
CA ASN A 2 -14.23 12.72 -15.81
C ASN A 2 -13.32 11.55 -15.49
N ASP A 3 -12.07 11.62 -15.95
CA ASP A 3 -11.06 10.62 -15.65
C ASP A 3 -10.60 10.83 -14.21
N PHE A 4 -10.91 9.87 -13.34
CA PHE A 4 -10.36 9.83 -12.00
C PHE A 4 -8.88 9.44 -12.10
N ILE A 5 -7.98 10.37 -11.78
CA ILE A 5 -6.54 10.08 -11.67
C ILE A 5 -6.30 9.50 -10.28
N ILE A 6 -6.20 8.17 -10.18
CA ILE A 6 -5.70 7.50 -8.98
C ILE A 6 -4.19 7.49 -9.09
N THR A 7 -3.47 8.27 -8.28
CA THR A 7 -2.01 8.11 -8.21
C THR A 7 -1.70 6.77 -7.56
N PRO A 8 -1.00 5.86 -8.25
CA PRO A 8 -0.54 4.65 -7.62
C PRO A 8 0.51 5.02 -6.56
N PHE A 9 0.43 4.42 -5.38
CA PHE A 9 1.57 4.35 -4.48
C PHE A 9 2.30 3.04 -4.77
N GLU A 10 3.62 3.10 -4.92
CA GLU A 10 4.41 1.93 -5.31
C GLU A 10 4.87 1.12 -4.10
N SER A 11 4.83 1.71 -2.90
CA SER A 11 5.27 1.03 -1.69
C SER A 11 4.61 1.55 -0.43
N VAL A 12 4.57 0.68 0.57
CA VAL A 12 4.18 0.98 1.95
C VAL A 12 5.39 0.79 2.83
N ARG A 13 5.80 1.85 3.52
CA ARG A 13 6.84 1.75 4.56
C ARG A 13 6.17 1.58 5.92
N THR A 14 6.61 0.60 6.69
CA THR A 14 6.13 0.32 8.06
C THR A 14 7.33 0.24 9.00
N ASN A 15 7.43 1.19 9.94
CA ASN A 15 8.61 1.37 10.79
C ASN A 15 9.93 1.35 9.96
N SER A 16 10.62 0.21 9.92
CA SER A 16 11.90 0.02 9.23
C SER A 16 11.80 -0.73 7.89
N GLU A 17 10.67 -1.37 7.61
CA GLU A 17 10.48 -2.21 6.43
C GLU A 17 9.78 -1.43 5.32
N MET A 18 10.10 -1.74 4.06
CA MET A 18 9.46 -1.14 2.90
C MET A 18 8.96 -2.23 1.95
N PHE A 19 7.65 -2.31 1.77
CA PHE A 19 7.02 -3.29 0.91
C PHE A 19 6.58 -2.64 -0.38
N ARG A 20 7.18 -3.05 -1.50
CA ARG A 20 6.80 -2.59 -2.83
C ARG A 20 5.64 -3.42 -3.35
N LEU A 21 4.62 -2.76 -3.87
CA LEU A 21 3.61 -3.45 -4.66
C LEU A 21 4.29 -4.14 -5.85
N ASP A 22 3.75 -5.28 -6.26
CA ASP A 22 4.28 -6.15 -7.31
C ASP A 22 5.55 -6.92 -6.96
N ALA A 23 6.14 -6.71 -5.77
CA ALA A 23 7.20 -7.57 -5.27
C ALA A 23 6.72 -9.02 -5.11
N THR A 24 7.65 -9.96 -5.27
CA THR A 24 7.37 -11.38 -5.04
C THR A 24 7.63 -11.75 -3.58
N PHE A 25 6.96 -12.79 -3.11
CA PHE A 25 7.24 -13.41 -1.81
C PHE A 25 8.74 -13.70 -1.62
N ASP A 26 9.40 -14.28 -2.64
CA ASP A 26 10.82 -14.60 -2.57
C ASP A 26 11.69 -13.35 -2.43
N SER A 27 11.38 -12.28 -3.17
CA SER A 27 12.13 -11.02 -3.11
C SER A 27 12.02 -10.35 -1.73
N ILE A 28 10.83 -10.38 -1.13
CA ILE A 28 10.59 -9.82 0.20
C ILE A 28 11.30 -10.63 1.28
N ASN A 29 11.29 -11.96 1.21
CA ASN A 29 12.03 -12.78 2.18
C ASN A 29 13.55 -12.66 2.02
N GLN A 30 14.04 -12.45 0.79
CA GLN A 30 15.46 -12.19 0.56
C GLN A 30 15.91 -10.87 1.20
N GLU A 31 15.07 -9.83 1.14
CA GLU A 31 15.40 -8.51 1.69
C GLU A 31 15.18 -8.42 3.21
N TRP A 32 14.09 -9.00 3.72
CA TRP A 32 13.62 -8.78 5.10
C TRP A 32 13.64 -10.04 5.97
N GLY A 33 14.13 -11.16 5.45
CA GLY A 33 14.13 -12.45 6.13
C GLY A 33 12.76 -13.14 6.12
N GLU A 34 12.76 -14.36 6.67
CA GLU A 34 11.59 -15.24 6.63
C GLU A 34 10.37 -14.67 7.36
N ALA A 35 9.20 -14.83 6.76
CA ALA A 35 7.94 -14.53 7.41
C ALA A 35 7.70 -15.43 8.64
N SER A 36 7.02 -14.89 9.66
CA SER A 36 6.68 -15.64 10.87
C SER A 36 5.65 -16.75 10.61
N LYS A 37 4.78 -16.55 9.62
CA LYS A 37 3.75 -17.49 9.20
C LYS A 37 3.38 -17.24 7.74
N ILE A 38 3.06 -18.32 7.03
CA ILE A 38 2.54 -18.30 5.67
C ILE A 38 1.22 -19.05 5.64
N LEU A 39 0.21 -18.47 4.99
CA LEU A 39 -1.08 -19.09 4.73
C LEU A 39 -1.34 -19.10 3.22
N ILE A 40 -1.67 -20.28 2.69
CA ILE A 40 -1.99 -20.46 1.27
C ILE A 40 -3.47 -20.79 1.17
N ASP A 41 -4.24 -19.89 0.57
CA ASP A 41 -5.64 -20.11 0.23
C ASP A 41 -5.76 -20.52 -1.24
N ASN A 42 -6.02 -21.80 -1.47
CA ASN A 42 -6.15 -22.36 -2.81
C ASN A 42 -7.48 -22.01 -3.50
N ILE A 43 -8.52 -21.68 -2.72
CA ILE A 43 -9.84 -21.29 -3.26
C ILE A 43 -9.73 -19.87 -3.82
N LEU A 44 -9.13 -18.96 -3.05
CA LEU A 44 -8.91 -17.57 -3.47
C LEU A 44 -7.61 -17.38 -4.27
N ARG A 45 -6.81 -18.44 -4.45
CA ARG A 45 -5.49 -18.44 -5.10
C ARG A 45 -4.55 -17.37 -4.55
N GLN A 46 -4.56 -17.23 -3.23
CA GLN A 46 -3.87 -16.19 -2.49
C GLN A 46 -2.81 -16.79 -1.57
N THR A 47 -1.68 -16.11 -1.45
CA THR A 47 -0.69 -16.36 -0.40
C THR A 47 -0.70 -15.17 0.54
N THR A 48 -0.77 -15.39 1.84
CA THR A 48 -0.65 -14.35 2.86
C THR A 48 0.56 -14.67 3.73
N GLU A 49 1.49 -13.72 3.82
CA GLU A 49 2.57 -13.79 4.81
C GLU A 49 2.24 -12.88 5.99
N TYR A 50 2.62 -13.33 7.18
CA TYR A 50 2.54 -12.56 8.41
C TYR A 50 3.96 -12.25 8.85
N ARG A 51 4.29 -10.96 8.96
CA ARG A 51 5.57 -10.50 9.49
C ARG A 51 5.36 -9.28 10.38
N SER A 52 5.97 -9.30 11.55
CA SER A 52 5.86 -8.20 12.52
C SER A 52 4.38 -7.86 12.80
N ALA A 53 3.95 -6.62 12.53
CA ALA A 53 2.58 -6.16 12.69
C ALA A 53 1.87 -5.95 11.33
N CYS A 54 2.31 -6.71 10.31
CA CYS A 54 1.87 -6.61 8.94
C CYS A 54 1.44 -7.97 8.37
N GLU A 55 0.42 -7.94 7.51
CA GLU A 55 0.04 -9.04 6.62
C GLU A 55 0.30 -8.59 5.19
N LEU A 56 1.15 -9.33 4.46
CA LEU A 56 1.37 -9.05 3.04
C LEU A 56 0.62 -10.09 2.22
N ILE A 57 -0.24 -9.60 1.33
CA ILE A 57 -1.19 -10.42 0.59
C ILE A 57 -0.79 -10.45 -0.87
N TYR A 58 -0.49 -11.65 -1.36
CA TYR A 58 -0.05 -11.90 -2.72
C TYR A 58 -1.12 -12.60 -3.54
N GLU A 59 -1.23 -12.20 -4.81
CA GLU A 59 -1.93 -12.99 -5.82
C GLU A 59 -0.97 -13.92 -6.56
N ASN A 60 -1.54 -14.81 -7.38
CA ASN A 60 -0.78 -15.70 -8.25
C ASN A 60 0.25 -16.54 -7.47
N GLN A 61 -0.15 -17.02 -6.28
CA GLN A 61 0.67 -17.87 -5.41
C GLN A 61 2.02 -17.23 -5.00
N GLY A 62 2.01 -15.96 -4.60
CA GLY A 62 3.23 -15.28 -4.13
C GLY A 62 3.99 -14.50 -5.21
N LYS A 63 3.50 -14.48 -6.45
CA LYS A 63 4.19 -13.79 -7.56
C LYS A 63 4.00 -12.29 -7.57
N LYS A 64 3.00 -11.75 -6.88
CA LYS A 64 2.70 -10.32 -6.93
C LYS A 64 2.05 -9.86 -5.64
N LEU A 65 2.72 -8.96 -4.91
CA LEU A 65 2.16 -8.30 -3.74
C LEU A 65 1.04 -7.35 -4.19
N LYS A 66 -0.18 -7.60 -3.75
CA LYS A 66 -1.36 -6.78 -4.10
C LYS A 66 -1.84 -5.89 -2.96
N ALA A 67 -1.58 -6.27 -1.71
CA ALA A 67 -2.04 -5.51 -0.56
C ALA A 67 -1.14 -5.70 0.66
N VAL A 68 -1.04 -4.63 1.45
CA VAL A 68 -0.35 -4.58 2.73
C VAL A 68 -1.37 -4.18 3.79
N VAL A 69 -1.62 -5.05 4.76
CA VAL A 69 -2.45 -4.74 5.93
C VAL A 69 -1.50 -4.51 7.09
N CYS A 70 -1.59 -3.35 7.74
CA CYS A 70 -0.72 -3.02 8.87
C CYS A 70 -1.49 -2.23 9.93
N ASN A 71 -0.99 -2.29 11.17
CA ASN A 71 -1.55 -1.52 12.27
C ASN A 71 -1.11 -0.04 12.18
N LYS A 72 -1.96 0.91 12.58
CA LYS A 72 -1.58 2.34 12.70
C LYS A 72 -0.30 2.56 13.52
N HIS A 73 -0.02 1.70 14.50
CA HIS A 73 1.18 1.77 15.34
C HIS A 73 2.48 1.40 14.62
N THR A 74 2.41 0.91 13.37
CA THR A 74 3.58 0.75 12.50
C THR A 74 3.96 2.03 11.77
N ASN A 75 3.30 3.14 12.08
CA ASN A 75 3.49 4.46 11.49
C ASN A 75 3.61 4.40 9.95
N PRO A 76 2.61 3.82 9.26
CA PRO A 76 2.75 3.58 7.84
C PRO A 76 2.87 4.89 7.07
N THR A 77 3.75 4.90 6.08
CA THR A 77 3.87 6.01 5.12
C THR A 77 3.66 5.52 3.70
N LEU A 78 3.00 6.35 2.90
CA LEU A 78 2.82 6.18 1.46
C LEU A 78 3.54 7.33 0.76
N ASN A 79 4.46 7.03 -0.15
CA ASN A 79 5.28 8.05 -0.83
C ASN A 79 5.96 9.02 0.15
N GLY A 80 6.38 8.53 1.32
CA GLY A 80 7.01 9.33 2.37
C GLY A 80 6.05 10.12 3.27
N LEU A 81 4.75 10.11 2.98
CA LEU A 81 3.72 10.83 3.74
C LEU A 81 3.03 9.90 4.75
N PRO A 82 2.97 10.25 6.06
CA PRO A 82 2.28 9.45 7.07
C PRO A 82 0.77 9.33 6.84
N VAL A 83 0.28 8.10 6.75
CA VAL A 83 -1.13 7.78 6.41
C VAL A 83 -2.16 8.43 7.34
N PHE A 84 -1.83 8.57 8.61
CA PHE A 84 -2.77 9.03 9.64
C PHE A 84 -2.50 10.47 10.11
N SER A 85 -1.75 11.26 9.34
CA SER A 85 -1.47 12.67 9.67
C SER A 85 -2.42 13.62 8.94
N ALA A 86 -2.81 14.70 9.60
CA ALA A 86 -3.67 15.73 9.01
C ALA A 86 -2.96 16.41 7.83
N GLU A 87 -1.64 16.58 7.94
CA GLU A 87 -0.76 17.16 6.93
C GLU A 87 -0.73 16.31 5.66
N SER A 88 -0.63 14.97 5.78
CA SER A 88 -0.65 14.10 4.60
C SER A 88 -2.02 14.05 3.92
N ILE A 89 -3.10 14.07 4.71
CA ILE A 89 -4.46 14.16 4.17
C ILE A 89 -4.63 15.46 3.39
N ALA A 90 -4.12 16.59 3.92
CA ALA A 90 -4.14 17.87 3.23
C ALA A 90 -3.29 17.86 1.95
N ALA A 91 -2.07 17.33 2.01
CA ALA A 91 -1.17 17.23 0.86
C ALA A 91 -1.75 16.36 -0.26
N TRP A 92 -2.40 15.24 0.09
CA TRP A 92 -3.10 14.42 -0.88
C TRP A 92 -4.29 15.18 -1.47
N LYS A 93 -5.14 15.80 -0.64
CA LYS A 93 -6.24 16.64 -1.15
C LYS A 93 -5.75 17.72 -2.10
N GLU A 94 -4.68 18.44 -1.80
CA GLU A 94 -4.12 19.46 -2.70
C GLU A 94 -3.67 18.87 -4.04
N GLN A 95 -2.98 17.72 -4.03
CA GLN A 95 -2.61 17.01 -5.27
C GLN A 95 -3.81 16.55 -6.11
N TYR A 96 -4.99 16.36 -5.50
CA TYR A 96 -6.17 15.80 -6.16
C TYR A 96 -7.30 16.83 -6.41
N ASP A 97 -7.42 17.89 -5.62
CA ASP A 97 -8.44 18.94 -5.73
C ASP A 97 -8.07 19.98 -6.81
N ASP A 98 -6.81 20.10 -7.21
CA ASP A 98 -6.42 20.89 -8.39
C ASP A 98 -6.99 20.30 -9.70
N ALA A 99 -7.43 19.04 -9.71
CA ALA A 99 -8.24 18.48 -10.80
C ALA A 99 -9.74 18.85 -10.72
N GLY A 100 -10.20 19.41 -9.60
CA GLY A 100 -11.61 19.75 -9.32
C GLY A 100 -11.93 21.25 -9.31
N ASN A 101 -10.94 22.15 -9.34
CA ASN A 101 -11.16 23.58 -9.12
C ASN A 101 -11.48 24.41 -10.39
N GLN A 102 -11.88 23.78 -11.50
CA GLN A 102 -12.44 24.48 -12.67
C GLN A 102 -13.94 24.81 -12.55
N TYR A 103 -14.60 24.50 -11.43
CA TYR A 103 -16.07 24.57 -11.32
C TYR A 103 -16.62 25.53 -10.24
N SER A 104 -15.96 26.67 -9.99
CA SER A 104 -16.55 27.77 -9.19
C SER A 104 -17.05 28.96 -10.03
N GLY A 105 -17.08 28.83 -11.36
CA GLY A 105 -17.32 29.95 -12.29
C GLY A 105 -18.63 29.98 -13.08
N LEU A 106 -19.65 29.17 -12.77
CA LEU A 106 -20.95 29.24 -13.45
C LEU A 106 -22.08 29.46 -12.45
N LYS A 107 -22.35 30.74 -12.17
CA LYS A 107 -23.68 31.24 -11.82
C LYS A 107 -24.47 31.50 -13.11
#